data_AF-A0A2R3QN13-F1
#
_entry.id   AF-A0A2R3QN13-F1
#
_cell.length_a   1.000
_cell.length_b   1.000
_cell.length_c   1.000
_cell.angle_alpha   90.00
_cell.angle_beta   90.00
_cell.angle_gamma   90.00
#
_symmetry.space_group_name_H-M   'P 1'
#
loop_
_entity.id
_entity.type
_entity.pdbx_description
1 polymer ?
#
loop_
_entity_poly.entity_id
_entity_poly.type
_entity_poly.pdbx_seq_one_letter_code
_entity_poly.pdbx_strand_id
1 'polypeptide(L)' 'MGIVNIDDELHDQIRRASSVSGRSINAQAGFWIRIGMLCEMNPTLSFNEVMAAELRAAGVMVPPRMADAS' A
#
# COMPACT_ATOMS: atom_id res chain seq x y z
N MET A 1 -17.67 10.99 -8.79
CA MET A 1 -16.72 10.42 -7.80
C MET A 1 -17.54 9.55 -6.86
N GLY A 2 -17.20 8.27 -6.70
CA GLY A 2 -17.89 7.40 -5.73
C GLY A 2 -17.42 7.74 -4.32
N ILE A 3 -18.35 8.01 -3.41
CA ILE A 3 -18.03 8.27 -2.00
C ILE A 3 -18.02 6.92 -1.28
N VAL A 4 -16.88 6.58 -0.65
CA VAL A 4 -16.78 5.43 0.24
C VAL A 4 -16.92 5.94 1.66
N ASN A 5 -17.92 5.46 2.39
CA ASN A 5 -18.09 5.80 3.80
C ASN A 5 -17.16 4.93 4.65
N ILE A 6 -16.43 5.54 5.57
CA ILE A 6 -15.54 4.88 6.53
C ILE A 6 -15.86 5.40 7.92
N ASP A 7 -15.73 4.56 8.94
CA ASP A 7 -15.96 4.98 10.32
C ASP A 7 -14.90 6.01 10.77
N ASP A 8 -15.28 6.86 11.71
CA ASP A 8 -14.45 7.99 12.17
C ASP A 8 -13.13 7.52 12.78
N GLU A 9 -13.15 6.40 13.51
CA GLU A 9 -11.94 5.84 14.12
C GLU A 9 -10.94 5.39 13.05
N LEU A 10 -11.39 4.64 12.05
CA LEU A 10 -10.58 4.21 10.92
C LEU A 10 -10.07 5.38 10.09
N HIS A 11 -10.91 6.39 9.84
CA HIS A 11 -10.49 7.63 9.17
C HIS A 11 -9.33 8.31 9.91
N ASP A 12 -9.41 8.38 11.24
CA ASP A 12 -8.35 8.94 12.08
C ASP A 12 -7.06 8.11 12.03
N GLN A 13 -7.16 6.77 11.99
CA GLN A 13 -6.00 5.91 11.80
C GLN A 13 -5.35 6.12 10.42
N ILE A 14 -6.15 6.19 9.34
CA ILE A 14 -5.66 6.44 7.98
C ILE A 14 -4.96 7.81 7.91
N ARG A 15 -5.53 8.83 8.55
CA ARG A 15 -4.93 10.17 8.66
C ARG A 15 -3.57 10.14 9.36
N ARG A 16 -3.42 9.37 10.45
CA ARG A 16 -2.13 9.20 11.11
C ARG A 16 -1.15 8.42 10.25
N ALA A 17 -1.58 7.35 9.59
CA ALA A 17 -0.72 6.56 8.73
C ALA A 17 -0.23 7.33 7.50
N SER A 18 -1.05 8.25 6.96
CA SER A 18 -0.71 9.02 5.77
C SER A 18 0.48 9.97 5.99
N SER A 19 0.67 10.49 7.21
CA SER A 19 1.83 11.32 7.54
C SER A 19 3.14 10.54 7.55
N VAL A 20 3.12 9.28 7.96
CA VAL A 20 4.29 8.38 7.96
C VAL A 20 4.63 7.92 6.55
N SER A 21 3.62 7.62 5.73
CA SER A 21 3.82 7.10 4.38
C SER A 21 4.07 8.17 3.32
N GLY A 22 3.97 9.45 3.67
CA GLY A 22 4.14 10.56 2.74
C GLY A 22 3.03 10.65 1.69
N ARG A 23 1.82 10.16 1.99
CA ARG A 23 0.68 10.13 1.08
C ARG A 23 -0.43 11.08 1.54
N SER A 24 -1.32 11.48 0.64
CA SER A 24 -2.60 12.08 1.05
C SER A 24 -3.49 11.03 1.72
N ILE A 25 -4.46 11.46 2.52
CA ILE A 25 -5.43 10.56 3.17
C ILE A 25 -6.14 9.67 2.14
N ASN A 26 -6.59 10.27 1.03
CA ASN A 26 -7.25 9.53 -0.05
C ASN A 26 -6.31 8.52 -0.72
N ALA A 27 -5.04 8.88 -0.93
CA ALA A 27 -4.05 7.95 -1.48
C ALA A 27 -3.72 6.80 -0.49
N GLN A 28 -3.72 7.07 0.81
CA GLN A 28 -3.53 6.04 1.83
C GLN A 28 -4.73 5.09 1.92
N ALA A 29 -5.96 5.59 1.81
CA ALA A 29 -7.16 4.76 1.72
C ALA A 29 -7.18 3.92 0.43
N GLY A 30 -6.91 4.56 -0.72
CA GLY A 30 -6.84 3.89 -2.02
C GLY A 30 -5.76 2.80 -2.08
N PHE A 31 -4.62 3.03 -1.41
CA PHE A 31 -3.58 2.01 -1.25
C PHE A 31 -4.13 0.75 -0.58
N TRP A 32 -4.78 0.87 0.58
CA TRP A 32 -5.30 -0.29 1.31
C TRP A 32 -6.43 -1.00 0.57
N ILE A 33 -7.33 -0.26 -0.09
CA ILE A 33 -8.40 -0.85 -0.91
C ILE A 33 -7.79 -1.68 -2.05
N ARG A 34 -6.81 -1.14 -2.78
CA ARG A 34 -6.15 -1.84 -3.88
C ARG A 34 -5.40 -3.07 -3.41
N ILE A 35 -4.63 -2.96 -2.32
CA ILE A 35 -3.86 -4.10 -1.80
C ILE A 35 -4.77 -5.18 -1.24
N GLY A 36 -5.84 -4.82 -0.52
CA GLY A 36 -6.82 -5.79 -0.03
C GLY A 36 -7.42 -6.61 -1.16
N MET A 37 -7.87 -5.94 -2.24
CA MET A 37 -8.39 -6.61 -3.44
C MET A 37 -7.34 -7.53 -4.09
N LEU A 38 -6.08 -7.11 -4.19
CA LEU A 38 -5.01 -7.95 -4.75
C LEU A 38 -4.73 -9.18 -3.89
N CYS A 39 -4.73 -9.04 -2.57
CA CYS A 39 -4.59 -10.17 -1.64
C CYS A 39 -5.78 -11.14 -1.74
N GLU A 40 -7.01 -10.63 -1.86
CA GLU A 40 -8.20 -11.47 -2.07
C GLU A 40 -8.13 -12.27 -3.39
N MET A 41 -7.64 -11.65 -4.46
CA MET A 41 -7.48 -12.31 -5.77
C MET A 41 -6.31 -13.28 -5.81
N ASN A 42 -5.33 -13.15 -4.92
CA ASN A 42 -4.12 -13.96 -4.88
C ASN A 42 -3.87 -14.51 -3.46
N PRO A 43 -4.76 -15.37 -2.92
CA PRO A 43 -4.76 -15.75 -1.51
C PRO A 43 -3.54 -16.56 -1.07
N THR A 44 -2.76 -17.08 -2.02
CA THR A 44 -1.51 -17.81 -1.75
C THR A 44 -0.29 -16.90 -1.63
N LEU A 45 -0.41 -15.63 -2.02
CA LEU A 45 0.68 -14.67 -1.94
C LEU A 45 0.57 -13.88 -0.63
N SER A 46 1.70 -13.70 0.03
CA SER A 46 1.83 -12.77 1.15
C SER A 46 1.72 -11.32 0.66
N PHE A 47 1.36 -10.43 1.58
CA PHE A 47 1.39 -8.97 1.34
C PHE A 47 2.72 -8.50 0.73
N ASN A 48 3.85 -9.03 1.23
CA ASN A 48 5.18 -8.65 0.75
C ASN A 48 5.41 -9.09 -0.70
N GLU A 49 4.93 -10.26 -1.09
CA GLU A 49 5.04 -10.75 -2.46
C GLU A 49 4.17 -9.94 -3.43
N VAL A 50 2.94 -9.58 -3.02
CA VAL A 50 2.06 -8.68 -3.76
C VAL A 50 2.74 -7.32 -3.96
N MET A 51 3.25 -6.72 -2.88
CA MET A 51 3.95 -5.43 -2.95
C MET A 51 5.17 -5.47 -3.86
N ALA A 52 5.98 -6.52 -3.76
CA ALA A 52 7.16 -6.69 -4.60
C ALA A 52 6.79 -6.86 -6.09
N ALA A 53 5.71 -7.57 -6.39
CA ALA A 53 5.19 -7.70 -7.75
C ALA A 53 4.70 -6.35 -8.31
N GLU A 54 3.95 -5.59 -7.52
CA GLU A 54 3.46 -4.25 -7.89
C GLU A 54 4.61 -3.26 -8.15
N LEU A 55 5.62 -3.24 -7.28
CA LEU A 55 6.80 -2.39 -7.46
C LEU A 55 7.59 -2.77 -8.72
N ARG A 56 7.77 -4.07 -8.99
CA ARG A 56 8.41 -4.54 -10.23
C ARG A 56 7.61 -4.17 -11.46
N ALA A 57 6.29 -4.35 -11.44
CA ALA A 57 5.40 -3.99 -12.54
C ALA A 57 5.43 -2.47 -12.83
N ALA A 58 5.62 -1.65 -11.79
CA ALA A 58 5.81 -0.21 -11.92
C ALA A 58 7.23 0.21 -12.35
N GLY A 59 8.16 -0.75 -12.54
CA GLY A 59 9.54 -0.45 -12.92
C GLY A 59 10.38 0.20 -11.81
N VAL A 60 9.95 0.10 -10.54
CA VAL A 60 10.70 0.64 -9.41
C VAL A 60 11.96 -0.19 -9.19
N MET A 61 13.12 0.45 -9.34
CA MET A 61 14.42 -0.17 -9.10
C MET A 61 14.84 0.04 -7.64
N VAL A 62 15.31 -1.02 -6.98
CA VAL A 62 15.90 -0.91 -5.64
C VAL A 62 17.26 -0.21 -5.78
N PRO A 63 17.52 0.88 -5.02
CA PRO A 63 18.82 1.53 -5.05
C PRO A 63 19.94 0.56 -4.62
N PRO A 64 21.12 0.63 -5.26
CA PRO A 64 22.21 -0.33 -5.02
C PRO A 64 22.67 -0.42 -3.55
N ARG A 65 22.51 0.65 -2.76
CA ARG A 65 23.00 0.76 -1.39
C ARG A 65 22.31 -0.16 -0.35
N MET A 66 21.23 -0.87 -0.70
CA MET A 66 20.62 -1.89 0.16
C MET A 66 21.06 -3.33 -0.19
N ALA A 67 21.76 -3.54 -1.31
CA ALA A 67 22.23 -4.85 -1.74
C ALA A 67 23.57 -5.26 -1.11
N ASP A 68 24.31 -4.29 -0.55
CA ASP A 68 25.69 -4.49 -0.05
C ASP A 68 25.76 -4.79 1.45
N ALA A 69 24.63 -4.99 2.12
CA ALA A 69 24.55 -5.43 3.52
C ALA A 69 24.20 -6.92 3.56
N SER A 70 25.18 -7.77 3.27
CA SER A 70 25.15 -9.22 3.52
C SER A 70 26.53 -9.69 3.95
#